data_AF-A0A1G6RXG8-F1
#
_entry.id   AF-A0A1G6RXG8-F1
#
_cell.length_a   1.000
_cell.length_b   1.000
_cell.length_c   1.000
_cell.angle_alpha   90.00
_cell.angle_beta   90.00
_cell.angle_gamma   90.00
#
_symmetry.space_group_name_H-M   'P 1'
#
loop_
_entity.id
_entity.type
_entity.pdbx_description
1 polymer ?
#
loop_
_entity_poly.entity_id
_entity_poly.type
_entity_poly.pdbx_seq_one_letter_code
_entity_poly.pdbx_strand_id
1 'polypeptide(L)' 'MDDIPVIQLVTLWFVILVYIQTSSGGGGAINMILGTVAILLVYILPLILIIFTVLRLIDN' A
#
# COMPACT_ATOMS: atom_id res chain seq x y z
N MET A 1 -6.89 19.16 -8.98
CA MET A 1 -6.43 18.72 -7.64
C MET A 1 -7.02 17.36 -7.27
N ASP A 2 -7.73 16.71 -8.19
CA ASP A 2 -8.55 15.51 -7.91
C ASP A 2 -7.76 14.19 -7.96
N ASP A 3 -6.51 14.23 -8.45
CA ASP A 3 -5.62 13.05 -8.55
C ASP A 3 -4.72 12.85 -7.33
N ILE A 4 -4.66 13.84 -6.43
CA ILE A 4 -3.81 13.82 -5.22
C ILE A 4 -4.05 12.55 -4.38
N PRO A 5 -5.30 12.09 -4.15
CA PRO A 5 -5.56 10.86 -3.39
C PRO A 5 -4.98 9.60 -4.05
N VAL A 6 -5.06 9.50 -5.38
CA VAL A 6 -4.55 8.32 -6.11
C VAL A 6 -3.03 8.29 -6.05
N ILE A 7 -2.38 9.42 -6.29
CA ILE A 7 -0.91 9.53 -6.24
C ILE A 7 -0.39 9.18 -4.83
N GLN A 8 -1.08 9.63 -3.78
CA GLN A 8 -0.73 9.29 -2.39
C GLN A 8 -0.87 7.79 -2.11
N LEU A 9 -1.96 7.15 -2.54
CA LEU A 9 -2.17 5.72 -2.37
C LEU A 9 -1.13 4.88 -3.14
N VAL A 10 -0.78 5.29 -4.37
CA VAL A 10 0.29 4.64 -5.14
C VAL A 10 1.65 4.81 -4.45
N THR A 11 1.94 6.01 -3.95
CA THR A 11 3.19 6.29 -3.24
C THR A 11 3.30 5.47 -1.96
N LEU A 12 2.22 5.38 -1.18
CA LEU A 12 2.14 4.55 0.01
C LEU A 12 2.39 3.08 -0.32
N TRP A 13 1.74 2.56 -1.37
CA TRP A 13 1.94 1.18 -1.82
C TRP A 13 3.41 0.93 -2.22
N PHE A 14 4.02 1.85 -2.96
CA PHE A 14 5.43 1.78 -3.32
C PHE A 14 6.35 1.76 -2.09
N VAL A 15 6.13 2.64 -1.11
CA VAL A 15 6.93 2.69 0.12
C VAL A 15 6.86 1.38 0.90
N ILE A 16 5.69 0.73 0.92
CA ILE A 16 5.50 -0.57 1.61
C ILE A 16 6.24 -1.70 0.90
N LEU A 17 6.24 -1.70 -0.44
CA LEU A 17 7.03 -2.66 -1.22
C LEU A 17 8.52 -2.52 -0.92
N VAL A 18 9.02 -1.27 -0.87
CA VAL A 18 10.42 -0.98 -0.51
C VAL A 18 10.71 -1.43 0.92
N TYR A 19 9.81 -1.15 1.87
CA TYR A 19 9.96 -1.59 3.26
C TYR A 19 10.13 -3.11 3.35
N ILE A 20 9.26 -3.91 2.70
CA ILE A 20 9.36 -5.37 2.74
C ILE A 20 10.67 -5.87 2.13
N GLN A 21 11.09 -5.30 1.01
CA GLN A 21 12.33 -5.69 0.32
C GLN A 21 13.61 -5.33 1.08
N THR A 22 13.56 -4.25 1.85
CA THR A 22 14.71 -3.75 2.62
C THR A 22 14.71 -4.20 4.08
N SER A 23 13.57 -4.71 4.57
CA SER A 23 13.49 -5.25 5.93
C SER A 23 14.38 -6.49 6.01
N SER A 24 15.49 -6.35 6.72
CA SER A 24 16.45 -7.42 6.95
C SER A 24 15.99 -8.35 8.07
N GLY A 25 14.74 -8.86 7.99
CA GLY A 25 14.21 -9.90 8.89
C GLY A 25 14.52 -9.71 10.37
N GLY A 26 14.56 -8.47 10.86
CA GLY A 26 15.11 -8.15 12.18
C GLY A 26 14.36 -8.86 13.30
N GLY A 27 15.06 -9.64 14.12
CA GLY A 27 14.47 -10.39 15.21
C GLY A 27 13.83 -9.49 16.27
N GLY A 28 12.52 -9.62 16.48
CA GLY A 28 11.77 -8.90 17.51
C GLY A 28 10.26 -8.91 17.22
N ALA A 29 9.44 -8.97 18.28
CA ALA A 29 7.98 -9.02 18.16
C ALA A 29 7.40 -7.81 17.38
N ILE A 30 7.99 -6.63 17.56
CA ILE A 30 7.57 -5.40 16.86
C ILE A 30 7.79 -5.53 15.35
N ASN A 31 8.97 -6.01 14.92
CA ASN A 31 9.28 -6.19 13.50
C ASN A 31 8.37 -7.25 12.86
N MET A 32 7.97 -8.28 13.61
CA MET A 32 7.04 -9.30 13.14
C MET A 32 5.63 -8.72 12.90
N ILE A 33 5.15 -7.87 13.81
CA ILE A 33 3.86 -7.18 13.66
C ILE A 33 3.91 -6.22 12.45
N LEU A 34 4.96 -5.41 12.35
CA LEU A 34 5.13 -4.47 11.24
C LEU A 34 5.23 -5.20 9.90
N GLY A 35 5.98 -6.30 9.83
CA GLY A 35 6.06 -7.15 8.64
C GLY A 35 4.69 -7.73 8.25
N THR A 36 3.92 -8.20 9.24
CA THR A 36 2.56 -8.73 8.99
C THR A 36 1.64 -7.65 8.44
N VAL A 37 1.62 -6.46 9.05
CA VAL A 37 0.82 -5.32 8.60
C VAL A 37 1.25 -4.88 7.19
N ALA A 38 2.56 -4.82 6.92
CA ALA A 38 3.08 -4.47 5.62
C ALA A 38 2.62 -5.46 4.53
N ILE A 39 2.67 -6.77 4.81
CA ILE A 39 2.17 -7.81 3.89
C ILE A 39 0.69 -7.60 3.59
N LEU A 40 -0.14 -7.35 4.60
CA LEU A 40 -1.57 -7.07 4.38
C LEU A 40 -1.77 -5.85 3.46
N LEU A 41 -1.03 -4.78 3.71
CA LEU A 41 -1.14 -3.55 2.92
C LEU A 41 -0.66 -3.72 1.47
N VAL A 42 0.29 -4.62 1.19
CA VAL A 42 0.70 -4.95 -0.20
C VAL A 42 -0.49 -5.40 -1.03
N TYR A 43 -1.46 -6.10 -0.45
CA TYR A 43 -2.64 -6.60 -1.16
C TYR A 43 -3.84 -5.66 -1.05
N ILE A 44 -4.04 -5.00 0.11
CA ILE A 44 -5.19 -4.11 0.33
C ILE A 44 -5.10 -2.85 -0.54
N LEU A 45 -3.93 -2.20 -0.59
CA LEU A 45 -3.76 -0.94 -1.31
C LEU A 45 -3.98 -1.02 -2.82
N PRO A 46 -3.44 -2.02 -3.57
CA PRO A 46 -3.73 -2.12 -5.00
C PRO A 46 -5.21 -2.43 -5.25
N LEU A 47 -5.88 -3.14 -4.35
CA LEU A 47 -7.32 -3.39 -4.44
C LEU A 47 -8.11 -2.08 -4.31
N ILE A 48 -7.76 -1.25 -3.31
CA ILE A 48 -8.37 0.08 -3.12
C ILE A 48 -8.11 0.97 -4.34
N LEU A 49 -6.88 0.96 -4.87
CA LEU A 49 -6.54 1.72 -6.08
C LEU A 49 -7.41 1.31 -7.27
N ILE A 50 -7.56 0.01 -7.52
CA ILE A 50 -8.41 -0.49 -8.60
C ILE A 50 -9.85 -0.06 -8.40
N ILE A 51 -10.42 -0.27 -7.20
CA ILE A 51 -11.82 0.11 -6.91
C ILE A 51 -12.01 1.62 -7.12
N PHE A 52 -11.12 2.44 -6.58
CA PHE A 52 -11.22 3.89 -6.68
C PHE A 52 -11.12 4.37 -8.13
N THR A 53 -10.17 3.82 -8.90
CA THR A 53 -10.02 4.15 -10.32
C THR A 53 -11.25 3.71 -11.12
N VAL A 54 -11.79 2.51 -10.87
CA VAL A 54 -12.98 2.00 -11.58
C VAL A 54 -14.21 2.84 -11.25
N LEU A 55 -14.45 3.17 -9.98
CA LEU A 55 -15.57 4.03 -9.59
C LEU A 55 -15.47 5.41 -10.25
N ARG A 56 -14.27 6.00 -10.25
CA ARG A 56 -14.03 7.29 -10.91
C ARG A 56 -14.23 7.22 -12.43
N LEU A 57 -13.97 6.07 -13.07
CA LEU A 57 -14.25 5.88 -14.49
C LEU A 57 -15.75 5.71 -14.79
N ILE A 58 -16.52 5.17 -13.84
CA ILE A 58 -17.98 4.99 -14.00
C ILE A 58 -18.71 6.33 -13.77
N ASP A 59 -18.24 7.14 -12.81
CA ASP A 59 -18.86 8.42 -12.44
C ASP A 59 -18.56 9.57 -13.44
N ASN A 60 -17.75 9.33 -14.47
CA ASN A 60 -17.23 10.35 -15.40
C ASN A 60 -17.72 10.12 -16.83
#